data_AF-A0A0E0JE80-F1
#
_entry.id   AF-A0A0E0JE80-F1
#
_cell.length_a   1.000
_cell.length_b   1.000
_cell.length_c   1.000
_cell.angle_alpha   90.00
_cell.angle_beta   90.00
_cell.angle_gamma   90.00
#
_symmetry.space_group_name_H-M   'P 1'
#
loop_
_entity.id
_entity.type
_entity.pdbx_description
1 polymer ?
#
loop_
_entity_poly.entity_id
_entity_poly.type
_entity_poly.pdbx_seq_one_letter_code
_entity_poly.pdbx_strand_id
1 'polypeptide(L)'
;MHLHMEEMSPRDRTSRGMSKFKIKRKSFRLCYRDQYGTSACNESLMLRMTPLHKELSLRTEAIIVATLYKMLKANGMHQWVVFQEHKSTIKKSIDDLKQTLLRYKSNRIKLGLFYLVPRKDGKIGFIVRSPLLDKPIEYHGK
;
A
#
# COMPACT_ATOMS: atom_id res chain seq x y z
N MET A 1 -20.64 -79.22 -28.23
CA MET A 1 -20.15 -78.82 -26.90
C MET A 1 -18.92 -77.93 -27.05
N HIS A 2 -19.12 -76.61 -27.10
CA HIS A 2 -18.12 -75.60 -26.75
C HIS A 2 -18.81 -74.22 -26.76
N LEU A 3 -18.76 -73.59 -25.58
CA LEU A 3 -18.69 -72.16 -25.27
C LEU A 3 -19.79 -71.18 -25.72
N HIS A 4 -20.56 -70.82 -24.69
CA HIS A 4 -21.22 -69.53 -24.45
C HIS A 4 -20.20 -68.38 -24.46
N MET A 5 -20.52 -67.25 -25.10
CA MET A 5 -20.41 -65.90 -24.54
C MET A 5 -21.28 -64.95 -25.37
N GLU A 6 -22.34 -64.42 -24.75
CA GLU A 6 -23.09 -63.28 -25.27
C GLU A 6 -22.23 -62.02 -25.19
N GLU A 7 -22.06 -61.32 -26.31
CA GLU A 7 -21.58 -59.94 -26.31
C GLU A 7 -22.72 -59.04 -25.83
N MET A 8 -22.64 -58.59 -24.57
CA MET A 8 -23.53 -57.55 -24.05
C MET A 8 -23.07 -56.14 -24.49
N SER A 9 -24.00 -55.50 -25.19
CA SER A 9 -24.16 -54.09 -25.57
C SER A 9 -23.57 -53.03 -24.62
N PRO A 10 -23.12 -51.87 -25.13
CA PRO A 10 -22.21 -50.97 -24.43
C PRO A 10 -22.91 -50.21 -23.30
N ARG A 11 -22.37 -50.31 -22.08
CA ARG A 11 -22.81 -49.48 -20.96
C ARG A 11 -22.33 -48.05 -21.18
N ASP A 12 -23.30 -47.18 -21.43
CA ASP A 12 -23.21 -45.73 -21.31
C ASP A 12 -22.52 -45.34 -19.99
N ARG A 13 -21.25 -44.93 -20.08
CA ARG A 13 -20.67 -44.06 -19.07
C ARG A 13 -21.32 -42.71 -19.26
N THR A 14 -22.35 -42.46 -18.46
CA THR A 14 -22.93 -41.15 -18.23
C THR A 14 -21.80 -40.17 -17.90
N SER A 15 -21.36 -39.45 -18.92
CA SER A 15 -20.57 -38.24 -18.74
C SER A 15 -21.48 -37.29 -17.98
N ARG A 16 -21.32 -37.23 -16.65
CA ARG A 16 -21.93 -36.17 -15.85
C ARG A 16 -21.53 -34.88 -16.52
N GLY A 17 -22.50 -34.23 -17.16
CA GLY A 17 -22.31 -32.97 -17.84
C GLY A 17 -21.66 -32.04 -16.83
N MET A 18 -20.36 -31.83 -16.98
CA MET A 18 -19.71 -30.69 -16.36
C MET A 18 -20.40 -29.50 -17.01
N SER A 19 -21.39 -28.96 -16.31
CA SER A 19 -21.95 -27.65 -16.62
C SER A 19 -20.75 -26.74 -16.79
N LYS A 20 -20.43 -26.42 -18.06
CA LYS A 20 -19.34 -25.52 -18.39
C LYS A 20 -19.76 -24.22 -17.77
N PHE A 21 -19.25 -23.91 -16.58
CA PHE A 21 -19.42 -22.61 -15.96
C PHE A 21 -18.92 -21.60 -16.99
N LYS A 22 -19.84 -20.95 -17.69
CA LYS A 22 -19.52 -19.87 -18.62
C LYS A 22 -19.08 -18.71 -17.74
N ILE A 23 -17.80 -18.70 -17.39
CA ILE A 23 -17.15 -17.52 -16.83
C ILE A 23 -17.32 -16.46 -17.91
N LYS A 24 -18.25 -15.52 -17.69
CA LYS A 24 -18.36 -14.32 -18.52
C LYS A 24 -16.95 -13.76 -18.62
N ARG A 25 -16.51 -13.38 -19.83
CA ARG A 25 -15.24 -12.66 -20.06
C ARG A 25 -15.32 -11.28 -19.36
N LYS A 26 -15.31 -11.28 -18.03
CA LYS A 26 -14.93 -10.12 -17.23
C LYS A 26 -13.41 -10.09 -17.28
N SER A 27 -12.85 -8.96 -17.69
CA SER A 27 -11.42 -8.74 -17.58
C SER A 27 -11.03 -8.76 -16.10
N PHE A 28 -10.54 -9.89 -15.62
CA PHE A 28 -9.95 -9.95 -14.28
C PHE A 28 -8.60 -9.24 -14.34
N ARG A 29 -8.47 -8.14 -13.58
CA ARG A 29 -7.19 -7.45 -13.43
C ARG A 29 -6.44 -8.09 -12.27
N LEU A 30 -5.32 -8.74 -12.57
CA LEU A 30 -4.42 -9.27 -11.55
C LEU A 30 -3.80 -8.11 -10.77
N CYS A 31 -3.92 -8.15 -9.44
CA CYS A 31 -3.39 -7.13 -8.54
C CYS A 31 -2.58 -7.80 -7.45
N TYR A 32 -1.48 -7.16 -7.04
CA TYR A 32 -0.72 -7.54 -5.85
C TYR A 32 -0.89 -6.48 -4.77
N ARG A 33 -0.72 -6.90 -3.50
CA ARG A 33 -0.80 -6.02 -2.35
C ARG A 33 0.43 -6.18 -1.49
N ASP A 34 1.04 -5.05 -1.13
CA ASP A 34 2.18 -4.96 -0.23
C ASP A 34 1.90 -3.96 0.90
N GLN A 35 2.94 -3.64 1.67
CA GLN A 35 2.88 -2.66 2.75
C GLN A 35 2.57 -1.23 2.27
N TYR A 36 2.80 -0.93 0.99
CA TYR A 36 2.61 0.39 0.41
C TYR A 36 1.24 0.55 -0.24
N GLY A 37 0.66 -0.53 -0.77
CA GLY A 37 -0.64 -0.44 -1.40
C GLY A 37 -1.07 -1.67 -2.15
N THR A 38 -2.05 -1.47 -3.01
CA THR A 38 -2.47 -2.41 -4.04
C THR A 38 -2.11 -1.82 -5.39
N SER A 39 -1.44 -2.62 -6.21
CA SER A 39 -0.99 -2.24 -7.55
C SER A 39 -1.45 -3.30 -8.55
N ALA A 40 -1.68 -2.89 -9.79
CA ALA A 40 -1.94 -3.84 -10.88
C ALA A 40 -0.62 -4.56 -11.24
N CYS A 41 -0.67 -5.84 -11.61
CA CYS A 41 0.52 -6.55 -12.09
C CYS A 41 0.93 -6.09 -13.49
N ASN A 42 -0.04 -5.69 -14.31
CA ASN A 42 0.15 -5.44 -15.73
C ASN A 42 0.41 -3.95 -16.04
N GLU A 43 0.11 -3.09 -15.06
CA GLU A 43 0.29 -1.65 -15.13
C GLU A 43 1.09 -1.27 -13.89
N SER A 44 2.19 -0.52 -14.02
CA SER A 44 2.95 0.05 -12.89
C SER A 44 2.16 1.16 -12.17
N LEU A 45 0.84 0.99 -12.07
CA LEU A 45 -0.12 1.93 -11.51
C LEU A 45 -0.57 1.44 -10.14
N MET A 46 -0.34 2.28 -9.13
CA MET A 46 -0.84 2.04 -7.79
C MET A 46 -2.34 2.35 -7.75
N LEU A 47 -3.16 1.34 -7.49
CA LEU A 47 -4.62 1.45 -7.45
C LEU A 47 -5.11 2.00 -6.11
N ARG A 48 -4.43 1.66 -5.01
CA ARG A 48 -4.82 2.09 -3.66
C ARG A 48 -3.62 2.13 -2.72
N MET A 49 -3.35 3.30 -2.14
CA MET A 49 -2.33 3.44 -1.09
C MET A 49 -2.83 2.91 0.26
N THR A 50 -1.94 2.26 1.02
CA THR A 50 -2.21 1.95 2.43
C THR A 50 -2.11 3.22 3.30
N PRO A 51 -2.71 3.23 4.51
CA PRO A 51 -2.50 4.32 5.47
C PRO A 51 -1.01 4.56 5.79
N LEU A 52 -0.21 3.48 5.83
CA LEU A 52 1.23 3.57 6.04
C LEU A 52 1.92 4.34 4.91
N HIS A 53 1.56 4.04 3.66
CA HIS A 53 2.14 4.72 2.51
C HIS A 53 1.72 6.19 2.43
N LYS A 54 0.45 6.50 2.73
CA LYS A 54 -0.02 7.88 2.85
C LYS A 54 0.77 8.65 3.90
N GLU A 55 1.06 8.03 5.05
CA GLU A 55 1.91 8.65 6.06
C GLU A 55 3.33 8.93 5.55
N LEU A 56 3.94 7.97 4.85
CA LEU A 56 5.28 8.14 4.28
C LEU A 56 5.35 9.30 3.27
N SER A 57 4.39 9.35 2.34
CA SER A 57 4.30 10.43 1.35
C SER A 57 4.15 11.78 2.04
N LEU A 58 3.17 11.90 2.96
CA LEU A 58 2.94 13.15 3.69
C LEU A 58 4.14 13.58 4.55
N ARG A 59 4.84 12.65 5.20
CA ARG A 59 6.05 13.01 5.96
C ARG A 59 7.18 13.49 5.06
N THR A 60 7.34 12.89 3.90
CA THR A 60 8.37 13.27 2.92
C THR A 60 8.07 14.66 2.36
N GLU A 61 6.83 14.90 1.96
CA GLU A 61 6.34 16.21 1.53
C GLU A 61 6.48 17.26 2.65
N ALA A 62 6.17 16.91 3.90
CA ALA A 62 6.34 17.82 5.03
C ALA A 62 7.80 18.26 5.22
N ILE A 63 8.77 17.36 5.01
CA ILE A 63 10.20 17.71 5.05
C ILE A 63 10.54 18.69 3.92
N ILE A 64 10.04 18.45 2.71
CA ILE A 64 10.27 19.33 1.54
C ILE A 64 9.66 20.71 1.80
N VAL A 65 8.39 20.78 2.21
CA VAL A 65 7.70 22.03 2.54
C VAL A 65 8.43 22.78 3.65
N ALA A 66 8.87 22.09 4.70
CA ALA A 66 9.64 22.72 5.78
C ALA A 66 10.98 23.29 5.28
N THR A 67 11.64 22.60 4.36
CA THR A 67 12.91 23.06 3.76
C THR A 67 12.69 24.29 2.88
N LEU A 68 11.67 24.27 2.01
CA LEU A 68 11.26 25.40 1.20
C LEU A 68 10.88 26.60 2.06
N TYR A 69 10.08 26.40 3.10
CA TYR A 69 9.67 27.46 4.02
C TYR A 69 10.89 28.11 4.71
N LYS A 70 11.88 27.32 5.16
CA LYS A 70 13.11 27.84 5.75
C LYS A 70 13.92 28.68 4.75
N MET A 71 14.07 28.19 3.52
CA MET A 71 14.78 28.90 2.45
C MET A 71 14.08 30.23 2.12
N LEU A 72 12.77 30.21 1.93
CA LEU A 72 11.99 31.42 1.66
C LEU A 72 12.05 32.41 2.83
N LYS A 73 11.97 31.92 4.07
CA LYS A 73 12.15 32.74 5.26
C LYS A 73 13.51 33.44 5.29
N ALA A 74 14.59 32.74 4.93
CA ALA A 74 15.94 33.32 4.83
C ALA A 74 16.01 34.42 3.76
N ASN A 75 15.23 34.28 2.67
CA ASN A 75 15.12 35.26 1.58
C ASN A 75 14.12 36.39 1.87
N GLY A 76 13.73 36.61 3.13
CA GLY A 76 12.86 37.72 3.49
C GLY A 76 11.39 37.54 3.16
N MET A 77 10.89 36.31 2.96
CA MET A 77 9.47 36.02 2.66
C MET A 77 8.48 36.72 3.61
N HIS A 78 8.86 36.96 4.87
CA HIS A 78 8.01 37.69 5.82
C HIS A 78 7.73 39.14 5.42
N GLN A 79 8.50 39.74 4.52
CA GLN A 79 8.25 41.10 4.02
C GLN A 79 7.35 41.09 2.78
N TRP A 80 7.07 39.92 2.19
CA TRP A 80 6.28 39.82 0.98
C TRP A 80 4.80 40.07 1.30
N VAL A 81 4.18 40.99 0.56
CA VAL A 81 2.76 41.34 0.70
C VAL A 81 1.87 40.10 0.57
N VAL A 82 2.09 39.31 -0.49
CA VAL A 82 1.37 38.06 -0.76
C VAL A 82 1.50 37.05 0.40
N PHE A 83 2.66 36.99 1.05
CA PHE A 83 2.84 36.10 2.20
C PHE A 83 2.00 36.58 3.39
N GLN A 84 1.95 37.88 3.65
CA GLN A 84 1.15 38.41 4.76
C GLN A 84 -0.35 38.20 4.53
N GLU A 85 -0.83 38.38 3.30
CA GLU A 85 -2.23 38.12 2.92
C GLU A 85 -2.64 36.65 3.16
N HIS A 86 -1.74 35.70 2.86
CA HIS A 86 -2.04 34.26 2.97
C HIS A 86 -1.49 33.58 4.22
N LYS A 87 -0.89 34.33 5.15
CA LYS A 87 -0.20 33.79 6.34
C LYS A 87 -1.09 32.89 7.19
N SER A 88 -2.35 33.29 7.40
CA SER A 88 -3.34 32.53 8.18
C SER A 88 -3.68 31.18 7.52
N THR A 89 -3.92 31.20 6.21
CA THR A 89 -4.17 30.00 5.39
C THR A 89 -2.98 29.06 5.41
N ILE A 90 -1.75 29.57 5.21
CA ILE A 90 -0.53 28.78 5.27
C ILE A 90 -0.38 28.12 6.64
N LYS A 91 -0.59 28.88 7.73
CA LYS A 91 -0.54 28.36 9.09
C LYS A 91 -1.55 27.23 9.30
N LYS A 92 -2.81 27.45 8.89
CA LYS A 92 -3.87 26.45 8.99
C LYS A 92 -3.50 25.16 8.25
N SER A 93 -3.03 25.26 7.00
CA SER A 93 -2.61 24.10 6.22
C SER A 93 -1.46 23.31 6.87
N ILE A 94 -0.50 24.01 7.49
CA ILE A 94 0.59 23.37 8.24
C ILE A 94 0.05 22.64 9.48
N ASP A 95 -0.89 23.24 10.20
CA ASP A 95 -1.47 22.64 11.39
C ASP A 95 -2.35 21.43 11.04
N ASP A 96 -3.15 21.51 9.97
CA ASP A 96 -3.93 20.38 9.43
C ASP A 96 -3.03 19.22 9.00
N LEU A 97 -1.90 19.51 8.35
CA LEU A 97 -0.88 18.51 7.98
C LEU A 97 -0.31 17.83 9.23
N LYS A 98 0.06 18.60 10.27
CA LYS A 98 0.56 18.04 11.54
C LYS A 98 -0.46 17.13 12.20
N GLN A 99 -1.72 17.56 12.29
CA GLN A 99 -2.79 16.76 12.90
C GLN A 99 -3.02 15.46 12.12
N THR A 100 -3.03 15.54 10.79
CA THR A 100 -3.15 14.36 9.92
C THR A 100 -1.99 13.38 10.14
N LEU A 101 -0.75 13.88 10.19
CA LEU A 101 0.43 13.06 10.45
C LEU A 101 0.41 12.43 11.85
N LEU A 102 -0.05 13.16 12.87
CA LEU A 102 -0.22 12.63 14.22
C LEU A 102 -1.23 11.48 14.26
N ARG A 103 -2.35 11.62 13.54
CA ARG A 103 -3.37 10.56 13.42
C ARG A 103 -2.80 9.30 12.76
N TYR A 104 -2.08 9.45 11.65
CA TYR A 104 -1.43 8.31 11.00
C TYR A 104 -0.38 7.66 11.90
N LYS A 105 0.47 8.46 12.55
CA LYS A 105 1.47 7.96 13.52
C LYS A 105 0.81 7.16 14.64
N SER A 106 -0.27 7.69 15.24
CA SER A 106 -1.00 7.04 16.32
C SER A 106 -1.57 5.69 15.85
N ASN A 107 -2.22 5.65 14.69
CA ASN A 107 -2.74 4.42 14.12
C ASN A 107 -1.64 3.39 13.84
N ARG A 108 -0.49 3.82 13.31
CA ARG A 108 0.65 2.92 13.07
C ARG A 108 1.18 2.33 14.37
N ILE A 109 1.38 3.16 15.40
CA ILE A 109 1.86 2.71 16.71
C ILE A 109 0.86 1.73 17.35
N LYS A 110 -0.44 2.05 17.28
CA LYS A 110 -1.51 1.18 17.79
C LYS A 110 -1.52 -0.21 17.12
N LEU A 111 -1.25 -0.26 15.81
CA LEU A 111 -1.16 -1.53 15.08
C LEU A 111 0.13 -2.29 15.38
N GLY A 112 1.23 -1.60 15.68
CA GLY A 112 2.52 -2.22 16.04
C GLY A 112 3.24 -2.99 14.93
N LEU A 113 2.66 -3.06 13.72
CA LEU A 113 3.19 -3.86 12.61
C LEU A 113 4.42 -3.23 11.92
N PHE A 114 4.54 -1.91 11.98
CA PHE A 114 5.56 -1.17 11.25
C PHE A 114 6.13 -0.02 12.08
N TYR A 115 7.41 0.27 11.89
CA TYR A 115 8.07 1.47 12.38
C TYR A 115 8.85 2.15 11.27
N LEU A 116 9.05 3.46 11.41
CA LEU A 116 9.71 4.29 10.40
C LEU A 116 11.08 4.71 10.91
N VAL A 117 12.11 4.48 10.11
CA VAL A 117 13.49 4.87 10.40
C VAL A 117 13.90 5.95 9.40
N PRO A 118 14.41 7.12 9.84
CA PRO A 118 14.96 8.11 8.92
C PRO A 118 16.06 7.50 8.04
N ARG A 119 16.06 7.88 6.77
CA ARG A 119 17.12 7.49 5.85
C ARG A 119 18.46 8.12 6.27
N LYS A 120 19.54 7.33 6.23
CA LYS A 120 20.91 7.79 6.53
C LYS A 120 21.74 8.10 5.28
N ASP A 121 21.24 7.77 4.10
CA ASP A 121 21.93 7.89 2.81
C ASP A 121 21.86 9.31 2.21
N GLY A 122 21.60 10.33 3.03
CA GLY A 122 21.41 11.72 2.59
C GLY A 122 20.11 11.98 1.81
N LYS A 123 19.31 10.95 1.50
CA LYS A 123 18.03 11.10 0.81
C LYS A 123 16.92 11.49 1.78
N ILE A 124 16.00 12.33 1.31
CA ILE A 124 14.80 12.68 2.08
C ILE A 124 13.87 11.47 2.14
N GLY A 125 13.40 11.13 3.33
CA GLY A 125 12.36 10.13 3.53
C GLY A 125 12.67 9.15 4.66
N PHE A 126 11.93 8.05 4.65
CA PHE A 126 11.96 7.04 5.70
C PHE A 126 12.08 5.63 5.10
N ILE A 127 12.71 4.74 5.84
CA ILE A 127 12.72 3.30 5.61
C ILE A 127 11.61 2.71 6.47
N VAL A 128 10.72 1.94 5.84
CA VAL A 128 9.72 1.14 6.56
C VAL A 128 10.41 -0.11 7.07
N ARG A 129 10.18 -0.41 8.34
CA ARG A 129 10.66 -1.60 9.01
C ARG A 129 9.50 -2.32 9.69
N SER A 130 9.64 -3.61 9.91
CA SER A 130 8.60 -4.43 10.55
C SER A 130 9.25 -5.37 11.55
N PRO A 131 8.78 -5.42 12.81
CA PRO A 131 9.28 -6.37 13.79
C PRO A 131 9.16 -7.84 13.33
N LEU A 132 8.19 -8.14 12.48
CA LEU A 132 7.95 -9.47 11.91
C LEU A 132 9.01 -9.91 10.90
N LEU A 133 9.72 -8.95 10.28
CA LEU A 133 10.73 -9.21 9.25
C LEU A 133 12.15 -8.97 9.79
N ASP A 134 12.31 -8.07 10.76
CA ASP A 134 13.62 -7.73 11.33
C ASP A 134 14.08 -8.69 12.45
N LYS A 135 13.19 -9.54 12.99
CA LYS A 135 13.54 -10.67 13.84
C LYS A 135 12.80 -11.93 13.33
N PRO A 136 13.49 -12.97 12.84
CA PRO A 136 12.85 -14.27 12.78
C PRO A 136 12.60 -14.67 14.24
N ILE A 137 11.34 -14.86 14.61
CA ILE A 137 11.04 -15.60 15.83
C ILE A 137 11.60 -16.99 15.55
N GLU A 138 12.70 -17.36 16.19
CA GLU A 138 13.17 -18.74 16.20
C GLU A 138 12.00 -19.57 16.73
N TYR A 139 11.38 -20.32 15.82
CA TYR A 139 10.26 -21.19 16.13
C TYR A 139 10.83 -22.37 16.92
N HIS A 140 10.97 -22.21 18.24
CA HIS A 140 11.24 -23.33 19.13
C HIS A 140 9.93 -24.11 19.29
N GLY A 141 9.65 -25.00 18.33
CA GLY A 141 8.63 -26.03 18.49
C GLY A 141 8.97 -26.86 19.73
N LYS A 142 8.03 -26.89 20.68
CA LYS A 142 7.98 -27.91 21.73
C LYS A 142 7.02 -28.99 21.31
#